data_AF-A0A9J6BPY9-F1
#
_entry.id   AF-A0A9J6BPY9-F1
#
_cell.length_a   1.000
_cell.length_b   1.000
_cell.length_c   1.000
_cell.angle_alpha   90.00
_cell.angle_beta   90.00
_cell.angle_gamma   90.00
#
_symmetry.space_group_name_H-M   'P 1'
#
loop_
_entity.id
_entity.type
_entity.pdbx_description
1 polymer ?
#
loop_
_entity_poly.entity_id
_entity_poly.type
_entity_poly.pdbx_seq_one_letter_code
_entity_poly.pdbx_strand_id
1 'polypeptide(L)'
;MLIIYFFHSHLFLQGQYFSGGNYRIYLLGNPIIWWSNLVFLALFLLTYFIAAVKQQRGFDDNENSDNKENKWRSLGAGSWLFIGWILHYLPFWAMGRVLYFHHYFPAVIFNSMLTGVMFNYLIQRMPNWIKQIALGTILGIILYSFKLFYPLAYGFADASTEKNSTMHGLRWMDSWEF
;
A
#
# COMPACT_ATOMS: atom_id res chain seq x y z
N MET A 1 -15.81 19.76 3.39
CA MET A 1 -16.12 18.83 2.29
C MET A 1 -14.86 18.28 1.62
N LEU A 2 -13.87 19.11 1.24
CA LEU A 2 -12.59 18.67 0.63
C LEU A 2 -11.68 17.79 1.54
N ILE A 3 -11.64 18.05 2.84
CA ILE A 3 -10.83 17.29 3.82
C ILE A 3 -11.33 15.84 3.99
N ILE A 4 -12.60 15.56 3.68
CA ILE A 4 -13.18 14.21 3.83
C ILE A 4 -12.71 13.30 2.68
N TYR A 5 -12.68 13.80 1.45
CA TYR A 5 -12.11 13.08 0.30
C TYR A 5 -10.61 12.81 0.46
N PHE A 6 -9.91 13.72 1.14
CA PHE A 6 -8.50 13.60 1.45
C PHE A 6 -8.18 12.39 2.35
N PHE A 7 -9.03 12.09 3.35
CA PHE A 7 -8.85 10.92 4.22
C PHE A 7 -9.35 9.62 3.55
N HIS A 8 -10.37 9.73 2.69
CA HIS A 8 -10.95 8.60 1.98
C HIS A 8 -10.02 8.01 0.92
N SER A 9 -9.25 8.83 0.20
CA SER A 9 -8.28 8.33 -0.78
C SER A 9 -7.15 7.52 -0.11
N HIS A 10 -6.76 7.88 1.12
CA HIS A 10 -5.70 7.22 1.88
C HIS A 10 -6.10 5.84 2.39
N LEU A 11 -7.33 5.70 2.89
CA LEU A 11 -7.90 4.42 3.34
C LEU A 11 -8.56 3.63 2.21
N PHE A 12 -8.45 4.12 0.97
CA PHE A 12 -9.01 3.48 -0.20
C PHE A 12 -10.55 3.39 -0.21
N LEU A 13 -11.21 4.32 0.47
CA LEU A 13 -12.65 4.30 0.74
C LEU A 13 -13.49 4.68 -0.49
N GLN A 14 -13.03 5.50 -1.43
CA GLN A 14 -13.85 5.93 -2.57
C GLN A 14 -13.01 6.26 -3.80
N GLY A 15 -13.28 5.65 -4.96
CA GLY A 15 -12.59 5.92 -6.24
C GLY A 15 -13.21 7.06 -7.06
N GLN A 16 -12.66 7.29 -8.26
CA GLN A 16 -13.09 8.37 -9.18
C GLN A 16 -13.64 7.83 -10.51
N TYR A 17 -14.74 8.40 -11.00
CA TYR A 17 -15.41 8.00 -12.24
C TYR A 17 -14.87 8.70 -13.48
N PHE A 18 -14.83 7.95 -14.58
CA PHE A 18 -14.72 8.44 -15.94
C PHE A 18 -15.69 7.66 -16.84
N SER A 19 -16.65 8.33 -17.47
CA SER A 19 -17.61 7.69 -18.37
C SER A 19 -17.43 8.19 -19.80
N GLY A 20 -17.38 7.27 -20.76
CA GLY A 20 -17.31 7.57 -22.19
C GLY A 20 -18.24 6.65 -22.97
N GLY A 21 -19.48 7.08 -23.20
CA GLY A 21 -20.50 6.28 -23.87
C GLY A 21 -21.06 5.16 -22.99
N ASN A 22 -21.14 3.94 -23.51
CA ASN A 22 -21.70 2.78 -22.80
C ASN A 22 -20.73 2.14 -21.79
N TYR A 23 -19.46 2.56 -21.79
CA TYR A 23 -18.43 2.04 -20.89
C TYR A 23 -18.02 3.08 -19.85
N ARG A 24 -17.76 2.58 -18.64
CA ARG A 24 -17.32 3.35 -17.48
C ARG A 24 -15.96 2.82 -17.04
N ILE A 25 -15.08 3.73 -16.64
CA ILE A 25 -13.79 3.46 -16.03
C ILE A 25 -13.88 4.00 -14.60
N TYR A 26 -13.45 3.20 -13.63
CA TYR A 26 -13.42 3.58 -12.24
C TYR A 26 -11.98 3.52 -11.74
N LEU A 27 -11.40 4.70 -11.49
CA LEU A 27 -10.05 4.81 -10.98
C LEU A 27 -10.05 4.42 -9.49
N LEU A 28 -9.84 3.13 -9.29
CA LEU A 28 -9.66 2.46 -8.01
C LEU A 28 -8.35 1.68 -8.15
N GLY A 29 -7.34 2.00 -7.34
CA GLY A 29 -6.13 1.16 -7.22
C GLY A 29 -6.44 -0.29 -6.80
N ASN A 30 -5.40 -1.13 -6.72
CA ASN A 30 -5.60 -2.50 -6.23
C ASN A 30 -5.73 -2.49 -4.68
N PRO A 31 -6.89 -2.87 -4.09
CA PRO A 31 -7.10 -2.76 -2.65
C PRO A 31 -6.09 -3.59 -1.84
N ILE A 32 -5.68 -4.74 -2.35
CA ILE A 32 -4.70 -5.61 -1.70
C ILE A 32 -3.36 -4.89 -1.56
N ILE A 33 -2.89 -4.23 -2.62
CA ILE A 33 -1.63 -3.46 -2.58
C ILE A 33 -1.76 -2.29 -1.61
N TRP A 34 -2.87 -1.55 -1.69
CA TRP A 34 -3.11 -0.38 -0.84
C TRP A 34 -3.12 -0.74 0.65
N TRP A 35 -3.91 -1.73 1.05
CA TRP A 35 -3.99 -2.14 2.45
C TRP A 35 -2.70 -2.80 2.95
N SER A 36 -2.05 -3.61 2.12
CA SER A 36 -0.74 -4.17 2.46
C SER A 36 0.27 -3.05 2.74
N ASN A 37 0.34 -2.04 1.88
CA ASN A 37 1.22 -0.89 2.05
C ASN A 37 0.96 -0.15 3.38
N LEU A 38 -0.30 0.00 3.80
CA LEU A 38 -0.62 0.61 5.10
C LEU A 38 -0.16 -0.26 6.28
N VAL A 39 -0.38 -1.58 6.20
CA VAL A 39 0.06 -2.53 7.23
C VAL A 39 1.59 -2.51 7.36
N PHE A 40 2.32 -2.57 6.25
CA PHE A 40 3.78 -2.55 6.26
C PHE A 40 4.36 -1.20 6.69
N LEU A 41 3.71 -0.09 6.36
CA LEU A 41 4.05 1.23 6.90
C LEU A 41 3.94 1.26 8.43
N ALA A 42 2.84 0.74 8.98
CA ALA A 42 2.65 0.66 10.43
C ALA A 42 3.68 -0.28 11.09
N LEU A 43 3.98 -1.42 10.48
CA LEU A 43 5.02 -2.34 10.94
C LEU A 43 6.41 -1.69 10.92
N PHE A 44 6.73 -0.89 9.89
CA PHE A 44 7.98 -0.13 9.85
C PHE A 44 8.07 0.85 11.01
N LEU A 45 7.03 1.67 11.24
CA LEU A 45 7.03 2.63 12.34
C LEU A 45 7.20 1.95 13.70
N LEU A 46 6.49 0.85 13.93
CA LEU A 46 6.60 0.07 15.16
C LEU A 46 8.01 -0.52 15.34
N THR A 47 8.55 -1.16 14.30
CA THR A 47 9.89 -1.77 14.37
C THR A 47 10.99 -0.74 14.54
N TYR A 48 10.92 0.39 13.83
CA TYR A 48 11.83 1.51 13.98
C TYR A 48 11.76 2.10 15.40
N PHE A 49 10.55 2.34 15.93
CA PHE A 49 10.36 2.86 17.28
C PHE A 49 10.94 1.93 18.35
N ILE A 50 10.65 0.63 18.26
CA ILE A 50 11.22 -0.37 19.19
C ILE A 50 12.75 -0.38 19.09
N ALA A 51 13.32 -0.32 17.89
CA ALA A 51 14.77 -0.29 17.70
C ALA A 51 15.41 0.97 18.29
N ALA A 52 14.80 2.14 18.10
CA ALA A 52 15.26 3.40 18.67
C ALA A 52 15.24 3.39 20.21
N VAL A 53 14.16 2.88 20.81
CA VAL A 53 14.04 2.76 22.28
C VAL A 53 15.07 1.78 22.85
N LYS A 54 15.27 0.63 22.19
CA LYS A 54 16.30 -0.34 22.60
C LYS A 54 17.70 0.28 22.56
N GLN A 55 18.01 1.00 21.48
CA GLN A 55 19.29 1.68 21.32
C GLN A 55 19.50 2.75 22.40
N GLN A 56 18.49 3.56 22.69
CA GLN A 56 18.58 4.59 23.74
C GLN A 56 18.76 4.00 25.14
N ARG A 57 18.19 2.83 25.41
CA ARG A 57 18.33 2.11 26.69
C ARG A 57 19.63 1.30 26.80
N GLY A 58 20.48 1.30 25.77
CA GLY A 58 21.73 0.54 25.78
C GLY A 58 21.52 -0.98 25.79
N PHE A 59 20.37 -1.47 25.33
CA PHE A 59 20.19 -2.91 25.13
C PHE A 59 20.98 -3.33 23.89
N ASP A 60 22.13 -3.96 24.12
CA ASP A 60 22.82 -4.67 23.06
C ASP A 60 22.04 -5.94 22.72
N ASP A 61 21.43 -5.93 21.53
CA ASP A 61 20.87 -7.15 20.95
C ASP A 61 22.05 -8.13 20.77
N ASN A 62 21.99 -9.29 21.43
CA ASN A 62 22.99 -10.37 21.36
C ASN A 62 22.86 -11.12 20.00
N GLU A 63 22.89 -10.35 18.92
CA GLU A 63 22.76 -10.79 17.54
C GLU A 63 24.13 -10.84 16.87
N ASN A 64 24.33 -11.83 15.99
CA ASN A 64 25.52 -11.91 15.15
C ASN A 64 25.74 -10.58 14.38
N SER A 65 27.00 -10.22 14.12
CA SER A 65 27.40 -9.00 13.40
C SER A 65 26.60 -8.77 12.12
N ASP A 66 26.44 -9.83 11.33
CA ASP A 66 25.78 -9.78 10.03
C ASP A 66 24.28 -9.48 10.16
N ASN A 67 23.63 -9.99 11.21
CA ASN A 67 22.22 -9.73 11.47
C ASN A 67 22.00 -8.29 11.93
N LYS A 68 22.91 -7.76 12.75
CA LYS A 68 22.89 -6.37 13.22
C LYS A 68 23.08 -5.42 12.03
N GLU A 69 24.05 -5.68 11.15
CA GLU A 69 24.27 -4.88 9.95
C GLU A 69 23.04 -4.90 9.02
N ASN A 70 22.49 -6.09 8.75
CA ASN A 70 21.29 -6.23 7.92
C ASN A 70 20.10 -5.47 8.48
N LYS A 71 19.88 -5.52 9.80
CA LYS A 71 18.82 -4.76 10.48
C LYS A 71 18.97 -3.26 10.25
N TRP A 72 20.15 -2.70 10.51
CA TRP A 72 20.38 -1.26 10.33
C TRP A 72 20.33 -0.83 8.87
N ARG A 73 20.80 -1.67 7.95
CA ARG A 73 20.67 -1.43 6.51
C ARG A 73 19.20 -1.36 6.08
N SER A 74 18.37 -2.32 6.51
CA SER A 74 16.93 -2.31 6.20
C SER A 74 16.19 -1.12 6.85
N LEU A 75 16.47 -0.81 8.12
CA LEU A 75 15.87 0.34 8.80
C LEU A 75 16.31 1.67 8.17
N GLY A 76 17.58 1.78 7.76
CA GLY A 76 18.10 2.96 7.06
C GLY A 76 17.45 3.15 5.69
N ALA A 77 17.37 2.10 4.87
CA ALA A 77 16.64 2.13 3.60
C ALA A 77 15.16 2.47 3.79
N GLY A 78 14.50 1.84 4.77
CA GLY A 78 13.11 2.12 5.12
C GLY A 78 12.91 3.57 5.58
N SER A 79 13.85 4.15 6.31
CA SER A 79 13.79 5.55 6.74
C SER A 79 13.84 6.52 5.56
N TRP A 80 14.73 6.28 4.58
CA TRP A 80 14.77 7.08 3.36
C TRP A 80 13.48 6.98 2.54
N LEU A 81 12.93 5.78 2.41
CA LEU A 81 11.65 5.54 1.72
C LEU A 81 10.48 6.19 2.46
N PHE A 82 10.48 6.15 3.79
CA PHE A 82 9.48 6.80 4.63
C PHE A 82 9.55 8.33 4.52
N ILE A 83 10.75 8.92 4.50
CA ILE A 83 10.94 10.35 4.23
C ILE A 83 10.41 10.68 2.83
N GLY A 84 10.74 9.88 1.81
CA GLY A 84 10.20 10.05 0.46
C GLY A 84 8.67 10.01 0.43
N TRP A 85 8.06 9.08 1.17
CA TRP A 85 6.62 8.99 1.35
C TRP A 85 6.04 10.25 2.01
N ILE A 86 6.61 10.72 3.13
CA ILE A 86 6.17 11.95 3.81
C ILE A 86 6.29 13.15 2.86
N LEU A 87 7.42 13.33 2.17
CA LEU A 87 7.64 14.48 1.30
C LEU A 87 6.66 14.51 0.12
N HIS A 88 6.20 13.35 -0.34
CA HIS A 88 5.18 13.26 -1.39
C HIS A 88 3.76 13.13 -0.85
N TYR A 89 3.54 13.16 0.46
CA TYR A 89 2.21 13.04 1.06
C TYR A 89 1.81 14.30 1.83
N LEU A 90 2.71 14.78 2.68
CA LEU A 90 2.49 15.89 3.60
C LEU A 90 2.19 17.22 2.89
N PRO A 91 2.85 17.61 1.78
CA PRO A 91 2.55 18.89 1.13
C PRO A 91 1.10 18.98 0.63
N PHE A 92 0.49 17.85 0.27
CA PHE A 92 -0.88 17.80 -0.21
C PHE A 92 -1.91 18.11 0.88
N TRP A 93 -1.58 17.91 2.17
CA TRP A 93 -2.45 18.34 3.28
C TRP A 93 -2.61 19.86 3.34
N ALA A 94 -1.56 20.60 2.99
CA ALA A 94 -1.53 22.06 3.07
C ALA A 94 -2.14 22.75 1.83
N MET A 95 -2.43 22.00 0.76
CA MET A 95 -2.99 22.56 -0.46
C MET A 95 -4.49 22.82 -0.33
N GLY A 96 -4.92 24.06 -0.55
CA GLY A 96 -6.34 24.46 -0.52
C GLY A 96 -7.16 24.19 -1.79
N ARG A 97 -6.63 23.39 -2.74
CA ARG A 97 -7.28 23.09 -4.03
C ARG A 97 -7.78 21.64 -4.09
N VAL A 98 -8.61 21.35 -5.08
CA VAL A 98 -9.08 19.97 -5.34
C VAL A 98 -7.90 19.07 -5.70
N LEU A 99 -7.82 17.93 -5.02
CA LEU A 99 -6.81 16.90 -5.25
C LEU A 99 -7.48 15.65 -5.79
N TYR A 100 -6.79 14.99 -6.71
CA TYR A 100 -7.23 13.76 -7.35
C TYR A 100 -6.26 12.62 -7.03
N PHE A 101 -6.70 11.38 -7.21
CA PHE A 101 -5.93 10.16 -6.93
C PHE A 101 -4.49 10.16 -7.44
N HIS A 102 -4.25 10.69 -8.64
CA HIS A 102 -2.94 10.69 -9.26
C HIS A 102 -1.87 11.51 -8.51
N HIS A 103 -2.29 12.49 -7.70
CA HIS A 103 -1.36 13.28 -6.87
C HIS A 103 -0.65 12.39 -5.84
N TYR A 104 -1.29 11.30 -5.41
CA TYR A 104 -0.77 10.40 -4.40
C TYR A 104 0.06 9.25 -4.98
N PHE A 105 0.10 9.07 -6.31
CA PHE A 105 0.86 7.98 -6.94
C PHE A 105 2.35 7.97 -6.56
N PRO A 106 3.06 9.12 -6.51
CA PRO A 106 4.44 9.14 -6.04
C PRO A 106 4.57 8.60 -4.62
N ALA A 107 3.72 9.04 -3.69
CA ALA A 107 3.72 8.54 -2.31
C ALA A 107 3.48 7.02 -2.26
N VAL A 108 2.52 6.51 -3.04
CA VAL A 108 2.22 5.07 -3.11
C VAL A 108 3.44 4.27 -3.58
N ILE A 109 4.21 4.76 -4.57
CA ILE A 109 5.43 4.09 -5.05
C ILE A 109 6.47 3.97 -3.93
N PHE A 110 6.72 5.05 -3.17
CA PHE A 110 7.61 4.99 -2.00
C PHE A 110 7.14 3.99 -0.95
N ASN A 111 5.83 3.93 -0.68
CA ASN A 111 5.28 2.99 0.29
C ASN A 111 5.33 1.52 -0.20
N SER A 112 5.13 1.28 -1.50
CA SER A 112 5.30 -0.06 -2.10
C SER A 112 6.75 -0.54 -2.01
N MET A 113 7.73 0.33 -2.23
CA MET A 113 9.14 0.00 -2.03
C MET A 113 9.45 -0.28 -0.56
N LEU A 114 8.90 0.53 0.36
CA LEU A 114 9.04 0.31 1.81
C LEU A 114 8.48 -1.07 2.20
N THR A 115 7.34 -1.44 1.65
CA THR A 115 6.74 -2.77 1.83
C THR A 115 7.67 -3.88 1.38
N GLY A 116 8.35 -3.74 0.24
CA GLY A 116 9.37 -4.69 -0.20
C GLY A 116 10.55 -4.82 0.77
N VAL A 117 11.07 -3.70 1.27
CA VAL A 117 12.17 -3.68 2.26
C VAL A 117 11.74 -4.35 3.56
N MET A 118 10.55 -4.01 4.07
CA MET A 118 10.02 -4.57 5.31
C MET A 118 9.68 -6.04 5.18
N PHE A 119 9.09 -6.45 4.06
CA PHE A 119 8.83 -7.86 3.79
C PHE A 119 10.12 -8.67 3.83
N ASN A 120 11.17 -8.23 3.12
CA ASN A 120 12.48 -8.87 3.16
C ASN A 120 13.06 -8.90 4.58
N TYR A 121 12.96 -7.80 5.33
CA TYR A 121 13.42 -7.72 6.72
C TYR A 121 12.72 -8.74 7.64
N LEU A 122 11.41 -8.96 7.47
CA LEU A 122 10.66 -9.93 8.29
C LEU A 122 11.03 -11.38 7.99
N ILE A 123 11.29 -11.71 6.72
CA ILE A 123 11.59 -13.09 6.31
C ILE A 123 13.10 -13.38 6.24
N GLN A 124 13.98 -12.41 6.51
CA GLN A 124 15.42 -12.54 6.26
C GLN A 124 16.06 -13.72 7.01
N ARG A 125 15.54 -14.08 8.19
CA ARG A 125 16.02 -15.20 9.01
C ARG A 125 15.44 -16.56 8.60
N MET A 126 14.47 -16.58 7.70
CA MET A 126 13.86 -17.81 7.21
C MET A 126 14.77 -18.51 6.18
N PRO A 127 14.67 -19.85 6.04
CA PRO A 127 15.38 -20.57 4.99
C PRO A 127 14.93 -20.12 3.59
N ASN A 128 15.83 -20.21 2.62
CA ASN A 128 15.60 -19.66 1.27
C ASN A 128 14.36 -20.22 0.58
N TRP A 129 14.03 -21.50 0.78
CA TRP A 129 12.83 -22.10 0.18
C TRP A 129 11.53 -21.44 0.70
N ILE A 130 11.46 -21.09 1.99
CA ILE A 130 10.31 -20.35 2.57
C ILE A 130 10.22 -18.95 1.96
N LYS A 131 11.36 -18.27 1.78
CA LYS A 131 11.39 -16.94 1.13
C LYS A 131 10.83 -16.99 -0.29
N GLN A 132 11.23 -17.99 -1.08
CA GLN A 132 10.75 -18.16 -2.46
C GLN A 132 9.27 -18.50 -2.51
N ILE A 133 8.79 -19.39 -1.62
CA ILE A 133 7.35 -19.69 -1.52
C ILE A 133 6.58 -18.42 -1.14
N ALA A 134 7.01 -17.68 -0.11
CA ALA A 134 6.34 -16.47 0.33
C ALA A 134 6.29 -15.39 -0.77
N LEU A 135 7.40 -15.19 -1.48
CA LEU A 135 7.45 -14.30 -2.65
C LEU A 135 6.49 -14.76 -3.76
N GLY A 136 6.52 -16.05 -4.11
CA GLY A 136 5.63 -16.62 -5.13
C GLY A 136 4.16 -16.48 -4.75
N THR A 137 3.80 -16.71 -3.49
CA THR A 137 2.44 -16.53 -2.97
C THR A 137 2.01 -15.07 -3.06
N ILE A 138 2.83 -14.12 -2.62
CA ILE A 138 2.50 -12.68 -2.68
C ILE A 138 2.34 -12.22 -4.13
N LEU A 139 3.25 -12.60 -5.02
CA LEU A 139 3.14 -12.28 -6.45
C LEU A 139 1.87 -12.89 -7.05
N GLY A 140 1.55 -14.14 -6.70
CA GLY A 140 0.31 -14.80 -7.11
C GLY A 140 -0.94 -14.05 -6.65
N ILE A 141 -0.98 -13.59 -5.40
CA ILE A 141 -2.08 -12.79 -4.86
C ILE A 141 -2.20 -11.44 -5.59
N ILE A 142 -1.08 -10.77 -5.88
CA ILE A 142 -1.07 -9.50 -6.61
C ILE A 142 -1.59 -9.69 -8.04
N LEU A 143 -1.14 -10.73 -8.74
CA LEU A 143 -1.60 -11.03 -10.10
C LEU A 143 -3.08 -11.44 -10.12
N TYR A 144 -3.52 -12.26 -9.17
CA TYR A 144 -4.91 -12.66 -9.04
C TYR A 144 -5.83 -11.48 -8.74
N SER A 145 -5.44 -10.62 -7.79
CA SER A 145 -6.20 -9.40 -7.49
C SER A 145 -6.22 -8.42 -8.67
N PHE A 146 -5.14 -8.29 -9.43
CA PHE A 146 -5.17 -7.52 -10.68
C PHE A 146 -6.17 -8.12 -11.68
N LYS A 147 -6.17 -9.45 -11.87
CA LYS A 147 -7.16 -10.13 -12.73
C LYS A 147 -8.60 -9.95 -12.22
N LEU A 148 -8.80 -9.73 -10.93
CA LEU A 148 -10.13 -9.49 -10.36
C LEU A 148 -10.60 -8.05 -10.63
N PHE A 149 -9.71 -7.06 -10.52
CA PHE A 149 -10.03 -5.63 -10.61
C PHE A 149 -9.71 -4.97 -11.97
N TYR A 150 -9.12 -5.69 -12.95
CA TYR A 150 -8.82 -5.12 -14.27
C TYR A 150 -10.03 -4.47 -14.97
N PRO A 151 -11.30 -4.95 -14.85
CA PRO A 151 -12.41 -4.30 -15.54
C PRO A 151 -12.59 -2.84 -15.13
N LEU A 152 -12.22 -2.47 -13.90
CA LEU A 152 -12.28 -1.08 -13.43
C LEU A 152 -11.33 -0.16 -14.19
N ALA A 153 -10.18 -0.67 -14.64
CA ALA A 153 -9.17 0.08 -15.39
C ALA A 153 -9.42 0.06 -16.90
N TYR A 154 -9.83 -1.08 -17.45
CA TYR A 154 -10.04 -1.27 -18.89
C TYR A 154 -11.45 -0.90 -19.37
N GLY A 155 -12.39 -0.75 -18.46
CA GLY A 155 -13.78 -0.39 -18.74
C GLY A 155 -14.76 -1.52 -18.45
N PHE A 156 -15.90 -1.17 -17.87
CA PHE A 156 -17.02 -2.06 -17.58
C PHE A 156 -18.35 -1.36 -17.91
N ALA A 157 -19.42 -2.13 -18.10
CA ALA A 157 -20.74 -1.61 -18.49
C ALA A 157 -21.78 -1.71 -17.35
N ASP A 158 -21.71 -2.77 -16.54
CA ASP A 158 -22.69 -3.07 -15.50
C ASP A 158 -22.37 -2.35 -14.18
N ALA A 159 -23.38 -1.79 -13.51
CA ALA A 159 -23.20 -1.17 -12.19
C ALA A 159 -23.04 -2.22 -11.09
N SER A 160 -22.08 -2.06 -10.20
CA SER A 160 -21.82 -2.91 -9.02
C SER A 160 -22.88 -2.80 -7.93
N THR A 161 -23.72 -1.76 -7.98
CA THR A 161 -24.84 -1.59 -7.05
C THR A 161 -25.98 -2.58 -7.29
N GLU A 162 -26.05 -3.18 -8.49
CA GLU A 162 -27.06 -4.17 -8.85
C GLU A 162 -26.63 -5.57 -8.43
N LYS A 163 -27.47 -6.29 -7.66
CA LYS A 163 -27.15 -7.64 -7.14
C LYS A 163 -26.88 -8.70 -8.22
N ASN A 164 -27.42 -8.50 -9.42
CA ASN A 164 -27.25 -9.41 -10.55
C ASN A 164 -26.04 -9.05 -11.44
N SER A 165 -25.33 -7.97 -11.11
CA SER A 165 -24.17 -7.52 -11.86
C SER A 165 -22.94 -8.38 -11.60
N THR A 166 -22.17 -8.62 -12.66
CA THR A 166 -20.86 -9.27 -12.58
C THR A 166 -19.88 -8.49 -11.70
N MET A 167 -20.11 -7.18 -11.52
CA MET A 167 -19.27 -6.27 -10.74
C MET A 167 -19.66 -6.23 -9.25
N HIS A 168 -20.82 -6.75 -8.85
CA HIS A 168 -21.30 -6.67 -7.46
C HIS A 168 -20.35 -7.35 -6.46
N GLY A 169 -19.74 -8.49 -6.84
CA GLY A 169 -18.78 -9.19 -5.99
C GLY A 169 -17.46 -8.45 -5.75
N LEU A 170 -17.17 -7.42 -6.55
CA LEU A 170 -15.98 -6.58 -6.41
C LEU A 170 -16.18 -5.43 -5.42
N ARG A 171 -17.43 -5.14 -5.02
CA ARG A 171 -17.78 -4.07 -4.09
C ARG A 171 -17.51 -4.49 -2.66
N TRP A 172 -16.26 -4.39 -2.24
CA TRP A 172 -15.84 -4.75 -0.87
C TRP A 172 -16.20 -3.70 0.17
N MET A 173 -16.47 -2.47 -0.26
CA MET A 173 -16.94 -1.38 0.60
C MET A 173 -18.17 -0.74 -0.01
N ASP A 174 -19.10 -0.32 0.85
CA ASP A 174 -20.36 0.30 0.41
C ASP A 174 -20.12 1.59 -0.38
N SER A 175 -19.03 2.30 -0.09
CA SER A 175 -18.63 3.53 -0.78
C SER A 175 -18.03 3.33 -2.17
N TRP A 176 -17.80 2.08 -2.60
CA TRP A 176 -17.39 1.78 -3.97
C TRP A 176 -18.63 1.58 -4.85
N GLU A 177 -19.00 2.62 -5.59
CA GLU A 177 -20.26 2.65 -6.35
C GLU A 177 -20.05 2.50 -7.87
N PHE A 178 -19.03 1.73 -8.29
CA PHE A 178 -18.68 1.60 -9.71
C PHE A 178 -19.81 0.97 -10.52
#